data_AF-A0A0F0EK61-F1
#
_entry.id   AF-A0A0F0EK61-F1
#
_cell.length_a   1.000
_cell.length_b   1.000
_cell.length_c   1.000
_cell.angle_alpha   90.00
_cell.angle_beta   90.00
_cell.angle_gamma   90.00
#
_symmetry.space_group_name_H-M   'P 1'
#
loop_
_entity.id
_entity.type
_entity.pdbx_description
1 polymer ?
#
loop_
_entity_poly.entity_id
_entity_poly.type
_entity_poly.pdbx_seq_one_letter_code
_entity_poly.pdbx_strand_id
1 'polypeptide(L)' 'PRLLRQNRLLTLLRGVERSRRLGYALAGAEGVAGVGYVLPLALAGDAAVSVVSTASRMPASRRHEIGTLLSVTFGKG' A
#
# COMPACT_ATOMS: atom_id res chain seq x y z
N PRO A 1 -8.29 -9.76 -25.74
CA PRO A 1 -7.23 -8.77 -25.41
C PRO A 1 -7.72 -7.51 -24.64
N ARG A 2 -8.81 -6.85 -25.10
CA ARG A 2 -9.33 -5.60 -24.49
C ARG A 2 -9.96 -5.80 -23.10
N LEU A 3 -10.76 -6.86 -22.94
CA LEU A 3 -11.40 -7.24 -21.67
C LEU A 3 -10.40 -7.51 -20.53
N LEU A 4 -9.27 -8.17 -20.84
CA LEU A 4 -8.19 -8.43 -19.87
C LEU A 4 -7.55 -7.13 -19.36
N ARG A 5 -7.36 -6.13 -20.23
CA ARG A 5 -6.84 -4.80 -19.84
C ARG A 5 -7.85 -4.05 -18.98
N GLN A 6 -9.14 -4.15 -19.32
CA GLN A 6 -10.23 -3.51 -18.59
C GLN A 6 -10.36 -4.08 -17.16
N ASN A 7 -10.23 -5.40 -17.00
CA ASN A 7 -10.19 -6.04 -15.68
C ASN A 7 -8.98 -5.63 -14.83
N ARG A 8 -7.78 -5.52 -15.44
CA ARG A 8 -6.59 -5.04 -14.71
C ARG A 8 -6.74 -3.61 -14.21
N LEU A 9 -7.34 -2.73 -15.01
CA LEU A 9 -7.62 -1.36 -14.61
C LEU A 9 -8.59 -1.30 -13.42
N LEU A 10 -9.68 -2.07 -13.46
CA LEU A 10 -10.65 -2.11 -12.35
C LEU A 10 -10.01 -2.61 -11.05
N THR A 11 -9.16 -3.64 -11.13
CA THR A 11 -8.42 -4.15 -9.96
C THR A 11 -7.48 -3.08 -9.39
N LEU A 12 -6.79 -2.35 -10.25
CA LEU A 12 -5.90 -1.26 -9.82
C LEU A 12 -6.69 -0.15 -9.12
N LEU A 13 -7.79 0.31 -9.71
CA LEU A 13 -8.64 1.37 -9.16
C LEU A 13 -9.23 0.98 -7.80
N ARG A 14 -9.73 -0.26 -7.65
CA ARG A 14 -10.17 -0.78 -6.35
C ARG A 14 -9.04 -0.81 -5.32
N GLY A 15 -7.82 -1.13 -5.75
CA GLY A 15 -6.64 -1.08 -4.90
C GLY A 15 -6.33 0.34 -4.41
N VAL A 16 -6.44 1.34 -5.29
CA VAL A 16 -6.25 2.76 -4.96
C VAL A 16 -7.33 3.24 -3.99
N GLU A 17 -8.61 2.96 -4.26
CA GLU A 17 -9.72 3.34 -3.37
C GLU A 17 -9.59 2.74 -1.98
N ARG A 18 -9.25 1.44 -1.92
CA ARG A 18 -8.98 0.76 -0.64
C ARG A 18 -7.85 1.43 0.11
N SER A 19 -6.77 1.80 -0.58
CA SER A 19 -5.61 2.43 0.06
C SER A 19 -5.94 3.81 0.62
N ARG A 20 -6.74 4.61 -0.10
CA ARG A 20 -7.24 5.91 0.42
C ARG A 20 -8.09 5.73 1.68
N ARG A 21 -8.99 4.73 1.69
CA ARG A 21 -9.85 4.46 2.86
C ARG A 21 -9.04 4.03 4.09
N LEU A 22 -7.95 3.29 3.88
CA LEU A 22 -7.12 2.76 4.97
C LEU A 22 -6.02 3.74 5.42
N GLY A 23 -5.66 4.72 4.59
CA GLY A 23 -4.49 5.58 4.81
C GLY A 23 -3.14 4.93 4.47
N TYR A 24 -3.14 3.68 4.00
CA TYR A 24 -1.94 2.94 3.58
C TYR A 24 -2.27 1.97 2.44
N ALA A 25 -1.26 1.65 1.63
CA ALA A 25 -1.33 0.70 0.54
C ALA A 25 -0.90 -0.71 0.97
N LEU A 26 -1.55 -1.72 0.40
CA LEU A 26 -1.18 -3.13 0.57
C LEU A 26 -0.74 -3.69 -0.78
N ALA A 27 0.46 -4.25 -0.82
CA ALA A 27 1.06 -4.84 -2.01
C ALA A 27 1.38 -6.32 -1.79
N GLY A 28 1.30 -7.09 -2.87
CA GLY A 28 1.72 -8.48 -2.90
C GLY A 28 1.88 -8.97 -4.34
N ALA A 29 3.04 -9.54 -4.65
CA ALA A 29 3.35 -10.15 -5.93
C ALA A 29 4.50 -11.15 -5.75
N GLU A 30 4.43 -12.30 -6.41
CA GLU A 30 5.57 -13.22 -6.60
C GLU A 30 6.40 -13.49 -5.33
N GLY A 31 5.74 -13.90 -4.24
CA GLY A 31 6.44 -14.24 -2.99
C GLY A 31 6.93 -13.04 -2.17
N VAL A 32 6.62 -11.82 -2.58
CA VAL A 32 6.88 -10.57 -1.85
C VAL A 32 5.56 -9.96 -1.38
N ALA A 33 5.60 -9.35 -0.20
CA ALA A 33 4.49 -8.59 0.35
C ALA A 33 4.99 -7.29 0.97
N GLY A 34 4.15 -6.27 0.96
CA GLY A 34 4.53 -4.99 1.54
C GLY A 34 3.36 -4.09 1.89
N VAL A 35 3.71 -3.04 2.61
CA VAL A 35 2.81 -1.98 3.06
C VAL A 35 3.47 -0.64 2.75
N GLY A 36 2.74 0.27 2.13
CA GLY A 36 3.21 1.61 1.81
C GLY A 36 2.36 2.67 2.49
N TYR A 37 2.98 3.77 2.91
CA TYR A 37 2.32 4.93 3.49
C TYR A 37 2.78 6.19 2.76
N VAL A 38 1.87 7.13 2.53
CA VAL A 38 2.20 8.43 1.92
C VAL A 38 2.88 9.31 2.95
N LEU A 39 4.13 9.70 2.70
CA LEU A 39 4.87 10.63 3.54
C LEU A 39 4.82 12.00 2.89
N PRO A 40 4.02 12.95 3.41
CA PRO A 40 4.00 14.31 2.88
C PRO A 40 5.36 14.98 3.12
N LEU A 41 5.98 15.50 2.07
CA LEU A 41 7.22 16.29 2.19
C LEU A 41 6.87 17.77 2.06
N ALA A 42 7.28 18.57 3.05
CA ALA A 42 7.16 20.01 2.96
C ALA A 42 7.88 20.51 1.70
N LEU A 43 7.13 21.09 0.76
CA LEU A 43 7.61 21.76 -0.46
C LEU A 43 8.06 20.87 -1.65
N ALA A 44 8.07 19.53 -1.54
CA ALA A 44 8.61 18.64 -2.58
C ALA A 44 7.63 17.59 -3.15
N GLY A 45 6.37 17.59 -2.69
CA GLY A 45 5.35 16.62 -3.10
C GLY A 45 5.23 15.43 -2.15
N ASP A 46 4.57 14.37 -2.61
CA ASP A 46 4.33 13.17 -1.82
C ASP A 46 5.45 12.14 -2.02
N ALA A 47 6.06 11.68 -0.93
CA ALA A 47 6.90 10.49 -0.92
C ALA A 47 6.11 9.27 -0.44
N ALA A 48 6.69 8.09 -0.58
CA ALA A 48 6.15 6.87 0.00
C ALA A 48 7.20 6.18 0.88
N VAL A 49 6.82 5.85 2.11
CA VAL A 49 7.60 4.94 2.97
C VAL A 49 6.98 3.56 2.86
N SER A 50 7.80 2.54 2.61
CA SER A 50 7.32 1.17 2.44
C SER A 50 8.12 0.18 3.27
N VAL A 51 7.41 -0.79 3.85
CA VAL A 51 8.00 -1.97 4.46
C VAL A 51 7.70 -3.15 3.56
N VAL A 52 8.75 -3.86 3.14
CA VAL A 52 8.67 -5.00 2.21
C VAL A 52 9.38 -6.20 2.79
N SER A 53 8.81 -7.40 2.62
CA SER A 53 9.44 -8.65 3.02
C SER A 53 8.93 -9.81 2.17
N THR A 54 9.42 -11.02 2.46
CA THR A 54 8.85 -12.23 1.87
C THR A 54 7.40 -12.40 2.32
N ALA A 55 6.52 -12.84 1.42
CA ALA A 55 5.11 -13.03 1.68
C ALA A 55 4.87 -14.03 2.83
N SER A 56 5.77 -15.01 3.00
CA SER A 56 5.77 -15.98 4.11
C SER A 56 5.96 -15.34 5.48
N ARG A 57 6.63 -14.18 5.57
CA ARG A 57 6.89 -13.47 6.84
C ARG A 57 5.89 -12.34 7.10
N MET A 58 5.09 -11.98 6.09
CA MET A 58 4.14 -10.88 6.14
C MET A 58 2.73 -11.32 5.68
N PRO A 59 2.02 -12.12 6.49
CA PRO A 59 0.63 -12.46 6.23
C PRO A 59 -0.27 -11.22 6.29
N ALA A 60 -1.50 -11.32 5.77
CA ALA A 60 -2.39 -10.18 5.59
C ALA A 60 -2.66 -9.41 6.90
N SER A 61 -2.88 -10.10 8.02
CA SER A 61 -3.07 -9.49 9.35
C SER A 61 -1.90 -8.59 9.74
N ARG A 62 -0.67 -9.09 9.57
CA ARG A 62 0.56 -8.34 9.88
C ARG A 62 0.74 -7.12 8.98
N ARG A 63 0.28 -7.18 7.72
CA ARG A 63 0.31 -6.02 6.83
C ARG A 63 -0.58 -4.89 7.33
N HIS A 64 -1.78 -5.22 7.82
CA HIS A 64 -2.66 -4.22 8.41
C HIS A 64 -2.07 -3.59 9.66
N GLU A 65 -1.48 -4.40 10.54
CA GLU A 65 -0.77 -3.92 11.73
C GLU A 65 0.36 -2.93 11.37
N ILE A 66 1.21 -3.29 10.42
CA ILE A 66 2.29 -2.41 9.92
C ILE A 66 1.70 -1.12 9.33
N GLY A 67 0.62 -1.20 8.56
CA GLY A 67 -0.03 -0.01 7.99
C GLY A 67 -0.54 0.96 9.03
N THR A 68 -1.13 0.45 10.11
CA THR A 68 -1.52 1.25 11.27
C THR A 68 -0.31 1.88 11.94
N LEU A 69 0.79 1.13 12.14
CA LEU A 69 2.02 1.65 12.73
C LEU A 69 2.65 2.77 11.90
N LEU A 70 2.71 2.61 10.58
CA LEU A 70 3.21 3.66 9.67
C LEU A 70 2.33 4.92 9.76
N SER A 71 1.01 4.74 9.83
CA SER A 71 0.07 5.86 9.97
C SER A 71 0.23 6.60 11.30
N VAL A 72 0.48 5.88 12.40
CA VAL A 72 0.75 6.51 13.72
C VAL A 72 2.09 7.23 13.72
N THR A 73 3.11 6.63 13.10
CA THR A 73 4.48 7.15 13.07
C THR A 73 4.60 8.41 12.22
N PHE A 74 3.99 8.40 11.04
CA PHE A 74 4.18 9.44 10.03
C PHE A 74 2.95 10.36 9.85
N GLY A 75 1.79 10.01 10.39
CA GLY A 75 0.56 10.81 10.28
C GLY A 75 0.46 11.97 11.27
N LYS A 76 1.46 12.16 12.13
CA LYS A 76 1.62 13.36 12.96
C LYS A 76 2.68 14.27 12.33
N GLY A 77 2.27 15.01 11.31
CA GLY A 77 3.04 16.04 10.63
C GLY A 77 2.13 17.20 10.25
#